data_AF-K3YZZ8-F1
#
_entry.id   AF-K3YZZ8-F1
#
_cell.length_a   1.000
_cell.length_b   1.000
_cell.length_c   1.000
_cell.angle_alpha   90.00
_cell.angle_beta   90.00
_cell.angle_gamma   90.00
#
_symmetry.space_group_name_H-M   'P 1'
#
loop_
_entity.id
_entity.type
_entity.pdbx_description
1 polymer ?
#
loop_
_entity_poly.entity_id
_entity_poly.type
_entity_poly.pdbx_seq_one_letter_code
_entity_poly.pdbx_strand_id
1 'polypeptide(L)' 'MGCVSSKQFKRAAAYEDSSILAKETTFSVNEVEALRELYKKISHSIFKDGLIHKEEFQLALFRNSNKKNLFADRVSS' A
#
# COMPACT_ATOMS: atom_id res chain seq x y z
N MET A 1 28.69 13.23 -7.39
CA MET A 1 28.20 11.97 -8.00
C MET A 1 26.78 11.74 -7.53
N GLY A 2 25.82 12.03 -8.44
CA GLY A 2 24.42 11.58 -8.46
C GLY A 2 23.57 11.60 -7.19
N CYS A 3 22.85 12.70 -6.94
CA CYS A 3 21.59 12.67 -6.20
C CYS A 3 20.52 11.91 -7.02
N VAL A 4 19.94 10.86 -6.43
CA VAL A 4 18.64 10.35 -6.87
C VAL A 4 17.60 11.08 -6.03
N SER A 5 17.09 12.20 -6.55
CA SER A 5 15.89 12.81 -5.98
C SER A 5 14.81 11.74 -6.00
N SER A 6 14.42 11.27 -4.81
CA SER A 6 13.23 10.46 -4.62
C SER A 6 12.11 11.17 -5.37
N LYS A 7 11.64 10.53 -6.45
CA LYS A 7 10.49 11.03 -7.19
C LYS A 7 9.37 10.98 -6.17
N GLN A 8 9.07 12.14 -5.57
CA GLN A 8 7.79 12.37 -4.93
C GLN A 8 6.76 11.75 -5.87
N PHE A 9 6.10 10.68 -5.41
CA PHE A 9 4.95 10.07 -6.05
C PHE A 9 3.88 11.16 -6.14
N LYS A 10 4.03 12.04 -7.13
CA LYS A 10 3.09 13.10 -7.44
C LYS A 10 1.88 12.39 -8.01
N ARG A 11 0.91 12.15 -7.12
CA ARG A 11 -0.53 12.15 -7.40
C ARG A 11 -0.96 11.28 -8.58
N ALA A 12 -1.32 10.03 -8.29
CA ALA A 12 -2.33 9.31 -9.07
C ALA A 12 -3.56 8.97 -8.21
N ALA A 13 -3.85 9.78 -7.18
CA ALA A 13 -5.02 9.63 -6.32
C ALA A 13 -6.32 10.15 -6.97
N ALA A 14 -6.45 10.02 -8.29
CA ALA A 14 -7.66 10.33 -9.01
C ALA A 14 -8.02 9.13 -9.87
N TYR A 15 -8.60 8.13 -9.22
CA TYR A 15 -9.34 7.03 -9.87
C TYR A 15 -8.51 6.23 -10.88
N GLU A 16 -7.69 5.29 -10.39
CA GLU A 16 -7.57 4.05 -11.15
C GLU A 16 -8.94 3.37 -11.09
N ASP A 17 -9.64 3.36 -12.22
CA ASP A 17 -10.93 2.70 -12.35
C ASP A 17 -10.78 1.23 -11.94
N SER A 18 -11.61 0.74 -11.02
CA SER A 18 -11.55 -0.66 -10.56
C SER A 18 -11.64 -1.65 -11.72
N SER A 19 -12.27 -1.24 -12.83
CA SER A 19 -12.33 -1.98 -14.10
C SER A 19 -10.98 -2.13 -14.82
N ILE A 20 -10.08 -1.15 -14.71
CA ILE A 20 -8.74 -1.21 -15.32
C ILE A 20 -7.88 -2.20 -14.54
N LEU A 21 -7.82 -2.04 -13.22
CA LEU A 21 -7.01 -2.89 -12.36
C LEU A 21 -7.50 -4.35 -12.35
N ALA A 22 -8.81 -4.57 -12.46
CA ALA A 22 -9.39 -5.90 -12.62
C ALA A 22 -8.99 -6.56 -13.95
N LYS A 23 -8.80 -5.79 -15.03
CA LYS A 23 -8.34 -6.35 -16.33
C LYS A 23 -6.86 -6.72 -16.30
N GLU A 24 -6.05 -6.03 -15.51
CA GLU A 24 -4.61 -6.26 -15.38
C GLU A 24 -4.26 -7.36 -14.37
N THR A 25 -5.23 -7.79 -13.57
CA THR A 25 -5.05 -8.78 -12.52
C THR A 25 -6.05 -9.94 -12.68
N THR A 26 -5.93 -10.96 -11.85
CA THR A 26 -6.91 -12.07 -11.82
C THR A 26 -8.14 -11.77 -10.98
N PHE A 27 -8.24 -10.57 -10.39
CA PHE A 27 -9.33 -10.18 -9.52
C PHE A 27 -10.51 -9.63 -10.31
N SER A 28 -11.72 -9.93 -9.85
CA SER A 28 -12.93 -9.28 -10.34
C SER A 28 -13.00 -7.81 -9.89
N VAL A 29 -13.85 -7.02 -10.54
CA VAL A 29 -14.06 -5.60 -10.19
C VAL A 29 -14.47 -5.46 -8.72
N ASN A 30 -15.34 -6.33 -8.22
CA ASN A 30 -15.80 -6.32 -6.83
C ASN A 30 -14.65 -6.64 -5.85
N GLU A 31 -13.77 -7.58 -6.19
CA GLU A 31 -12.61 -7.90 -5.36
C GLU A 31 -11.61 -6.75 -5.34
N VAL A 32 -11.41 -6.07 -6.46
CA VAL A 32 -10.58 -4.85 -6.53
C VAL A 32 -11.16 -3.73 -5.66
N GLU A 33 -12.48 -3.54 -5.67
CA GLU A 33 -13.14 -2.57 -4.77
C GLU A 33 -12.95 -2.94 -3.29
N ALA A 34 -13.13 -4.22 -2.94
CA ALA A 34 -12.88 -4.70 -1.58
C ALA A 34 -11.42 -4.50 -1.14
N LEU A 35 -10.45 -4.76 -2.04
CA LEU A 35 -9.03 -4.50 -1.80
C LEU A 35 -8.73 -3.02 -1.62
N ARG A 36 -9.45 -2.14 -2.33
CA ARG A 36 -9.32 -0.68 -2.17
C ARG A 36 -9.80 -0.21 -0.79
N GLU A 37 -10.90 -0.77 -0.28
CA GLU A 37 -11.34 -0.48 1.09
C GLU A 37 -10.33 -0.98 2.13
N LEU A 38 -9.78 -2.17 1.92
CA LEU A 38 -8.73 -2.72 2.77
C LEU A 38 -7.47 -1.83 2.75
N TYR A 39 -7.03 -1.41 1.56
CA TYR A 39 -5.91 -0.50 1.37
C TYR A 39 -6.12 0.79 2.18
N LYS A 40 -7.29 1.42 2.05
CA LYS A 40 -7.62 2.65 2.79
C LYS A 40 -7.55 2.45 4.32
N LYS A 41 -8.00 1.31 4.83
CA LYS A 41 -7.94 1.02 6.28
C LYS A 41 -6.50 0.89 6.76
N ILE A 42 -5.64 0.24 5.97
CA ILE A 42 -4.23 0.01 6.32
C ILE A 42 -3.41 1.31 6.18
N SER A 43 -3.56 2.03 5.07
CA SER A 43 -2.79 3.24 4.72
C SER A 43 -3.13 4.49 5.55
N HIS A 44 -4.03 4.35 6.53
CA HIS A 44 -4.42 5.40 7.46
C HIS A 44 -4.33 4.92 8.91
N SER A 45 -3.71 3.76 9.15
CA SER A 45 -3.69 3.12 10.46
C SER A 45 -2.71 3.80 11.42
N ILE A 46 -1.62 4.37 10.89
CA ILE A 46 -0.61 5.11 11.67
C ILE A 46 -0.41 6.49 11.03
N PHE A 47 -0.15 6.53 9.73
CA PHE A 47 0.08 7.76 8.96
C PHE A 47 -1.13 8.05 8.08
N LYS A 48 -1.56 9.32 7.97
CA LYS A 48 -2.76 9.70 7.21
C LYS A 48 -2.43 10.29 5.83
N ASP A 49 -1.35 9.83 5.22
CA ASP A 49 -0.90 10.31 3.91
C ASP A 49 -1.43 9.47 2.74
N GLY A 50 -2.13 8.38 3.03
CA GLY A 50 -2.71 7.50 2.02
C GLY A 50 -1.69 6.56 1.38
N LEU A 51 -0.53 6.39 1.99
CA LEU A 51 0.49 5.39 1.63
C LEU A 51 0.54 4.31 2.71
N ILE A 52 1.02 3.12 2.36
CA ILE A 52 1.26 2.06 3.35
C ILE A 52 2.74 2.09 3.73
N HIS A 53 3.02 2.51 4.95
CA HIS A 53 4.38 2.47 5.51
C HIS A 53 4.72 1.08 6.05
N LYS A 54 6.02 0.83 6.28
CA LYS A 54 6.50 -0.48 6.78
C LYS A 54 5.81 -0.85 8.10
N GLU A 55 5.62 0.12 8.98
CA GLU A 55 4.98 -0.07 10.29
C GLU A 55 3.51 -0.46 10.16
N GLU A 56 2.78 0.15 9.20
CA GLU A 56 1.37 -0.15 8.92
C GLU A 56 1.20 -1.52 8.28
N PHE A 57 2.11 -1.89 7.37
CA PHE A 57 2.15 -3.21 6.77
C PHE A 57 2.41 -4.31 7.82
N GLN A 58 3.38 -4.10 8.71
CA GLN A 58 3.65 -5.02 9.82
C GLN A 58 2.46 -5.13 10.77
N LEU A 59 1.81 -4.00 11.08
CA LEU A 59 0.62 -3.97 11.92
C LEU A 59 -0.54 -4.76 11.28
N ALA A 60 -0.78 -4.60 9.98
CA ALA A 60 -1.83 -5.32 9.27
C ALA A 60 -1.60 -6.84 9.26
N LEU A 61 -0.37 -7.29 9.04
CA LEU A 61 -0.03 -8.72 8.96
C LEU A 61 0.04 -9.41 10.32
N PHE A 62 0.64 -8.75 11.32
CA PHE A 62 0.97 -9.40 12.59
C PHE A 62 0.15 -8.88 13.77
N ARG A 63 -0.73 -7.89 13.54
CA ARG A 63 -1.43 -7.13 14.59
C ARG A 63 -0.46 -6.50 15.60
N ASN A 64 0.80 -6.32 15.19
CA ASN A 64 1.87 -5.80 16.03
C ASN A 64 2.95 -5.19 15.14
N SER A 65 3.15 -3.88 15.26
CA SER A 65 4.14 -3.10 14.49
C SER A 65 5.58 -3.27 15.01
N ASN A 66 5.78 -3.91 16.16
CA ASN A 66 7.11 -4.13 16.77
C ASN A 66 7.61 -5.57 16.59
N LYS A 67 6.84 -6.43 15.92
CA LYS A 67 7.23 -7.82 15.69
C LYS A 67 8.25 -7.89 14.55
N LYS A 68 9.49 -8.23 14.89
CA LYS A 68 10.54 -8.52 13.90
C LYS A 68 10.09 -9.68 12.99
N ASN A 69 10.16 -9.47 11.68
CA ASN A 69 9.74 -10.47 10.71
C ASN A 69 10.60 -10.39 9.45
N LEU A 70 11.26 -11.49 9.11
CA LEU A 70 12.21 -11.55 7.99
C LEU A 70 11.62 -11.18 6.62
N PHE A 71 10.31 -11.35 6.42
CA PHE A 71 9.63 -10.96 5.18
C PHE A 71 9.30 -9.47 5.17
N ALA A 72 8.70 -8.96 6.24
CA ALA A 72 8.37 -7.55 6.33
C ALA A 72 9.62 -6.66 6.45
N ASP A 73 10.72 -7.19 6.99
CA ASP A 73 11.98 -6.48 7.10
C ASP A 73 12.72 -6.31 5.77
N ARG A 74 12.40 -7.12 4.77
CA ARG A 74 12.92 -7.00 3.39
C ARG A 74 12.14 -6.01 2.53
N VAL A 75 10.95 -5.58 2.97
CA VAL A 75 10.22 -4.50 2.32
C VAL A 75 10.91 -3.19 2.70
N SER A 76 11.86 -2.78 1.86
CA SER A 76 12.56 -1.50 1.97
C SER A 76 11.71 -0.40 1.31
N SER A 77 11.29 0.58 2.11
CA SER A 77 10.67 1.84 1.68
C SER A 77 11.71 2.74 1.01
#